data_AF-A0A8T5T5Z6-F1
#
_entry.id   AF-A0A8T5T5Z6-F1
#
_cell.length_a   1.000
_cell.length_b   1.000
_cell.length_c   1.000
_cell.angle_alpha   90.00
_cell.angle_beta   90.00
_cell.angle_gamma   90.00
#
_symmetry.space_group_name_H-M   'P 1'
#
loop_
_entity.id
_entity.type
_entity.pdbx_description
1 polymer ?
#
loop_
_entity_poly.entity_id
_entity_poly.type
_entity_poly.pdbx_seq_one_letter_code
_entity_poly.pdbx_strand_id
1 'polypeptide(L)'
;MGLKLGKSFNRCYNIRIAILKGFYNIGIYFDKRSTFLLFRLDPDFSQGDDYKRNIKIGMFKNLESSKFCETFIDLHNFRKNTLDISNQFERIKPEYTSDIIFVFNESIVLSKVELQDKFVFDCLNIYGFTMNSYVEDFIFILTERHNIQKRLGKKIVRTSGLQIATSPSLEMLDDYHKERWSGRSDFTDKIDRDKTIKLSDVD
;
A
#
# COMPACT_ATOMS: atom_id res chain seq x y z
N MET A 1 -27.52 -13.45 -8.75
CA MET A 1 -26.94 -14.31 -7.68
C MET A 1 -25.47 -13.98 -7.56
N GLY A 2 -25.04 -13.36 -6.45
CA GLY A 2 -23.63 -13.01 -6.24
C GLY A 2 -22.79 -14.23 -5.89
N LEU A 3 -21.58 -14.30 -6.42
CA LEU A 3 -20.59 -15.36 -6.21
C LEU A 3 -20.28 -15.49 -4.70
N LYS A 4 -20.89 -16.46 -4.02
CA LYS A 4 -20.60 -16.76 -2.61
C LYS A 4 -19.34 -17.62 -2.52
N LEU A 5 -18.18 -16.99 -2.57
CA LEU A 5 -16.89 -17.66 -2.35
C LEU A 5 -16.83 -18.21 -0.92
N GLY A 6 -16.59 -19.52 -0.78
CA GLY A 6 -16.63 -20.26 0.49
C GLY A 6 -15.59 -19.80 1.54
N LYS A 7 -15.80 -20.27 2.78
CA LYS A 7 -15.22 -19.73 4.02
C LYS A 7 -13.75 -20.07 4.32
N SER A 8 -13.00 -20.80 3.47
CA SER A 8 -11.65 -21.31 3.83
C SER A 8 -10.73 -21.59 2.63
N PHE A 9 -10.41 -20.59 1.81
CA PHE A 9 -9.47 -20.79 0.70
C PHE A 9 -8.29 -19.82 0.79
N ASN A 10 -7.09 -20.33 0.52
CA ASN A 10 -5.97 -19.49 0.10
C ASN A 10 -6.37 -18.82 -1.20
N ARG A 11 -6.18 -17.51 -1.29
CA ARG A 11 -6.53 -16.75 -2.49
C ARG A 11 -5.27 -16.11 -3.05
N CYS A 12 -5.25 -16.02 -4.36
CA CYS A 12 -4.30 -15.22 -5.10
C CYS A 12 -5.09 -14.19 -5.90
N TYR A 13 -4.71 -12.93 -5.80
CA TYR A 13 -5.19 -11.88 -6.69
C TYR A 13 -4.07 -11.51 -7.65
N ASN A 14 -4.33 -11.61 -8.96
CA ASN A 14 -3.33 -11.32 -9.97
C ASN A 14 -3.60 -9.96 -10.60
N ILE A 15 -2.58 -9.12 -10.67
CA ILE A 15 -2.61 -7.83 -11.34
C ILE A 15 -1.55 -7.83 -12.42
N ARG A 16 -1.91 -7.38 -13.62
CA ARG A 16 -0.96 -7.17 -14.71
C ARG A 16 -0.68 -5.68 -14.84
N ILE A 17 0.59 -5.31 -14.75
CA ILE A 17 1.02 -3.91 -14.73
C ILE A 17 2.04 -3.68 -15.83
N ALA A 18 1.86 -2.60 -16.59
CA ALA A 18 2.84 -2.16 -17.56
C ALA A 18 4.01 -1.45 -16.84
N ILE A 19 5.24 -1.81 -17.19
CA ILE A 19 6.44 -1.08 -16.80
C ILE A 19 7.41 -1.14 -17.97
N LEU A 20 7.99 0.01 -18.32
CA LEU A 20 8.72 0.20 -19.57
C LEU A 20 7.87 -0.30 -20.75
N LYS A 21 8.48 -1.11 -21.63
CA LYS A 21 7.81 -1.76 -22.77
C LYS A 21 7.35 -3.19 -22.46
N GLY A 22 7.24 -3.56 -21.19
CA GLY A 22 6.88 -4.90 -20.76
C GLY A 22 5.73 -4.91 -19.76
N PHE A 23 5.40 -6.11 -19.27
CA PHE A 23 4.41 -6.30 -18.23
C PHE A 23 4.97 -7.13 -17.09
N TYR A 24 4.50 -6.85 -15.87
CA TYR A 24 4.66 -7.73 -14.73
C TYR A 24 3.30 -8.29 -14.34
N ASN A 25 3.22 -9.62 -14.28
CA ASN A 25 2.10 -10.29 -13.63
C ASN A 25 2.45 -10.46 -12.15
N ILE A 26 1.67 -9.81 -11.29
CA ILE A 26 1.91 -9.73 -9.85
C ILE A 26 0.81 -10.53 -9.16
N GLY A 27 1.20 -11.64 -8.55
CA GLY A 27 0.32 -12.46 -7.71
C GLY A 27 0.41 -12.04 -6.26
N ILE A 28 -0.71 -11.61 -5.68
CA ILE A 28 -0.84 -11.27 -4.26
C ILE A 28 -1.50 -12.44 -3.55
N TYR A 29 -0.70 -13.17 -2.78
CA TYR A 29 -1.13 -14.35 -2.04
C TYR A 29 -1.45 -14.01 -0.60
N PHE A 30 -2.57 -14.54 -0.12
CA PHE A 30 -2.96 -14.43 1.27
C PHE A 30 -3.69 -15.69 1.76
N ASP A 31 -3.33 -16.10 2.97
CA ASP A 31 -3.97 -17.19 3.70
C ASP A 31 -5.08 -16.63 4.59
N LYS A 32 -6.05 -17.47 4.92
CA LYS A 32 -7.04 -17.24 5.98
C LYS A 32 -6.41 -17.25 7.37
N ARG A 33 -5.42 -18.11 7.62
CA ARG A 33 -4.82 -18.29 8.97
C ARG A 33 -3.80 -17.20 9.28
N SER A 34 -3.18 -16.65 8.26
CA SER A 34 -2.18 -15.61 8.37
C SER A 34 -2.75 -14.24 7.98
N THR A 35 -2.17 -13.18 8.52
CA THR A 35 -2.42 -11.80 8.05
C THR A 35 -1.32 -11.31 7.12
N PHE A 36 -0.31 -12.15 6.84
CA PHE A 36 0.77 -11.81 5.92
C PHE A 36 0.31 -11.88 4.47
N LEU A 37 0.84 -10.94 3.70
CA LEU A 37 0.70 -10.85 2.26
C LEU A 37 2.02 -11.28 1.63
N LEU A 38 1.95 -12.09 0.58
CA LEU A 38 3.12 -12.52 -0.18
C LEU A 38 2.95 -12.09 -1.63
N PHE A 39 4.05 -11.71 -2.27
CA PHE A 39 4.07 -11.30 -3.66
C PHE A 39 4.80 -12.33 -4.50
N ARG A 40 4.24 -12.65 -5.66
CA ARG A 40 4.90 -13.36 -6.75
C ARG A 40 4.98 -12.40 -7.93
N LEU A 41 6.14 -12.34 -8.58
CA LEU A 41 6.32 -11.56 -9.79
C LEU A 41 6.73 -12.49 -10.92
N ASP A 42 5.93 -12.50 -11.97
CA ASP A 42 6.24 -13.19 -13.22
C ASP A 42 6.37 -12.11 -14.33
N PRO A 43 7.61 -11.73 -14.71
CA PRO A 43 7.83 -10.77 -15.78
C PRO A 43 7.43 -11.35 -17.14
N ASP A 44 6.69 -10.60 -17.95
CA ASP A 44 6.32 -10.90 -19.33
C ASP A 44 6.89 -9.82 -20.25
N PHE A 45 8.09 -10.11 -20.78
CA PHE A 45 8.80 -9.28 -21.76
C PHE A 45 8.86 -9.95 -23.12
N SER A 46 7.78 -10.63 -23.51
CA SER A 46 7.67 -11.30 -24.82
C SER A 46 7.93 -10.38 -26.02
N GLN A 47 7.97 -9.05 -25.84
CA GLN A 47 8.21 -8.05 -26.89
C GLN A 47 9.58 -7.34 -26.85
N GLY A 48 10.52 -7.70 -25.97
CA GLY A 48 11.88 -7.13 -26.01
C GLY A 48 12.77 -7.49 -24.82
N ASP A 49 13.86 -8.22 -25.08
CA ASP A 49 14.79 -8.71 -24.04
C ASP A 49 15.74 -7.63 -23.46
N ASP A 50 15.93 -6.51 -24.17
CA ASP A 50 16.90 -5.47 -23.78
C ASP A 50 16.49 -4.71 -22.51
N TYR A 51 15.21 -4.70 -22.15
CA TYR A 51 14.67 -3.97 -21.00
C TYR A 51 14.60 -4.78 -19.70
N LYS A 52 14.93 -6.09 -19.74
CA LYS A 52 15.05 -6.90 -18.50
C LYS A 52 16.21 -6.45 -17.62
N ARG A 53 17.24 -5.84 -18.22
CA ARG A 53 18.45 -5.42 -17.52
C ARG A 53 18.17 -4.06 -16.87
N ASN A 54 18.43 -3.95 -15.56
CA ASN A 54 18.30 -2.74 -14.72
C ASN A 54 16.98 -2.50 -13.96
N ILE A 55 16.10 -3.50 -13.86
CA ILE A 55 14.95 -3.42 -12.96
C ILE A 55 15.33 -3.97 -11.57
N LYS A 56 15.07 -3.19 -10.53
CA LYS A 56 15.23 -3.60 -9.13
C LYS A 56 13.85 -3.82 -8.51
N ILE A 57 13.70 -4.94 -7.81
CA ILE A 57 12.47 -5.33 -7.13
C ILE A 57 12.73 -5.28 -5.62
N GLY A 58 11.89 -4.55 -4.90
CA GLY A 58 11.90 -4.47 -3.44
C GLY A 58 10.59 -4.99 -2.85
N MET A 59 10.66 -5.88 -1.87
CA MET A 59 9.49 -6.36 -1.14
C MET A 59 9.60 -5.95 0.32
N PHE A 60 8.54 -5.34 0.85
CA PHE A 60 8.55 -4.70 2.15
C PHE A 60 7.45 -5.26 3.04
N LYS A 61 7.87 -5.93 4.12
CA LYS A 61 6.97 -6.31 5.22
C LYS A 61 6.85 -5.20 6.26
N ASN A 62 7.97 -4.55 6.57
CA ASN A 62 7.97 -3.29 7.30
C ASN A 62 8.00 -2.15 6.29
N LEU A 63 6.95 -1.32 6.23
CA LEU A 63 6.90 -0.22 5.28
C LEU A 63 7.79 0.96 5.70
N GLU A 64 8.16 1.05 6.97
CA GLU A 64 9.10 2.07 7.47
C GLU A 64 10.48 1.92 6.85
N SER A 65 10.87 0.73 6.38
CA SER A 65 12.15 0.53 5.70
C SER A 65 12.12 0.93 4.22
N SER A 66 10.97 1.35 3.69
CA SER A 66 10.84 1.83 2.32
C SER A 66 10.98 3.34 2.28
N LYS A 67 12.01 3.83 1.58
CA LYS A 67 12.19 5.26 1.31
C LYS A 67 10.98 5.89 0.65
N PHE A 68 10.28 5.15 -0.21
CA PHE A 68 9.05 5.63 -0.85
C PHE A 68 7.96 5.91 0.18
N CYS A 69 7.64 4.93 1.04
CA CYS A 69 6.63 5.10 2.08
C CYS A 69 7.01 6.23 3.05
N GLU A 70 8.26 6.25 3.50
CA GLU A 70 8.76 7.26 4.42
C GLU A 70 8.70 8.67 3.83
N THR A 71 8.95 8.81 2.53
CA THR A 71 8.95 10.11 1.86
C THR A 71 7.55 10.60 1.56
N PHE A 72 6.72 9.75 0.94
CA PHE A 72 5.50 10.19 0.25
C PHE A 72 4.19 9.81 0.94
N ILE A 73 4.20 8.85 1.87
CA ILE A 73 2.98 8.21 2.34
C ILE A 73 2.78 8.43 3.84
N ASP A 74 1.56 8.80 4.24
CA ASP A 74 1.14 8.79 5.63
C ASP A 74 0.62 7.39 5.98
N LEU A 75 1.29 6.75 6.95
CA LEU A 75 0.95 5.41 7.45
C LEU A 75 0.47 5.49 8.90
N HIS A 76 -0.70 4.92 9.16
CA HIS A 76 -1.33 4.87 10.46
C HIS A 76 -1.06 3.54 11.17
N ASN A 77 -0.67 3.63 12.45
CA ASN A 77 -0.47 2.50 13.34
C ASN A 77 -1.38 2.66 14.56
N PHE A 78 -2.13 1.61 14.93
CA PHE A 78 -3.06 1.68 16.04
C PHE A 78 -3.25 0.32 16.70
N ARG A 79 -3.18 0.27 18.03
CA ARG A 79 -3.37 -0.98 18.78
C ARG A 79 -4.27 -0.79 20.00
N LYS A 80 -5.37 -1.55 20.03
CA LYS A 80 -6.29 -1.75 21.14
C LYS A 80 -6.72 -3.23 21.19
N ASN A 81 -7.50 -3.61 22.20
CA ASN A 81 -7.94 -5.01 22.39
C ASN A 81 -8.71 -5.57 21.18
N THR A 82 -9.54 -4.74 20.56
CA THR A 82 -10.40 -5.12 19.42
C THR A 82 -9.82 -4.77 18.04
N LEU A 83 -8.74 -3.97 17.99
CA LEU A 83 -8.19 -3.44 16.74
C LEU A 83 -6.66 -3.41 16.78
N ASP A 84 -6.01 -4.00 15.79
CA ASP A 84 -4.56 -4.02 15.68
C ASP A 84 -4.15 -3.75 14.24
N ILE A 85 -3.83 -2.50 13.98
CA ILE A 85 -3.48 -1.93 12.69
C ILE A 85 -1.97 -1.68 12.66
N SER A 86 -1.33 -2.18 11.62
CA SER A 86 0.07 -1.86 11.33
C SER A 86 0.21 -1.36 9.90
N ASN A 87 0.74 -0.15 9.78
CA ASN A 87 1.06 0.55 8.53
C ASN A 87 -0.13 0.69 7.56
N GLN A 88 -1.31 1.06 8.06
CA GLN A 88 -2.45 1.33 7.20
C GLN A 88 -2.22 2.64 6.43
N PHE A 89 -2.40 2.60 5.11
CA PHE A 89 -2.41 3.76 4.24
C PHE A 89 -3.54 4.72 4.63
N GLU A 90 -3.17 5.97 4.88
CA GLU A 90 -4.13 7.05 5.16
C GLU A 90 -4.26 7.96 3.94
N ARG A 91 -3.14 8.51 3.47
CA ARG A 91 -3.07 9.40 2.31
C ARG A 91 -1.66 9.54 1.76
N ILE A 92 -1.56 10.08 0.55
CA ILE A 92 -0.32 10.69 0.07
C ILE A 92 -0.12 11.98 0.85
N LYS A 93 1.11 12.25 1.29
CA LYS A 93 1.44 13.47 2.01
C LYS A 93 1.12 14.70 1.16
N PRO A 94 0.46 15.73 1.72
CA PRO A 94 -0.03 16.86 0.95
C PRO A 94 1.01 17.50 0.03
N GLU A 95 2.25 17.62 0.50
CA GLU A 95 3.37 18.23 -0.21
C GLU A 95 3.87 17.45 -1.45
N TYR A 96 3.39 16.22 -1.68
CA TYR A 96 3.80 15.37 -2.81
C TYR A 96 2.62 14.91 -3.67
N THR A 97 1.44 15.50 -3.50
CA THR A 97 0.24 15.14 -4.27
C THR A 97 0.36 15.46 -5.77
N SER A 98 1.26 16.37 -6.16
CA SER A 98 1.63 16.65 -7.55
C SER A 98 2.65 15.68 -8.14
N ASP A 99 3.47 15.06 -7.29
CA ASP A 99 4.60 14.22 -7.68
C ASP A 99 4.22 12.74 -7.77
N ILE A 100 3.23 12.32 -6.99
CA ILE A 100 2.78 10.92 -6.90
C ILE A 100 1.34 10.79 -7.37
N ILE A 101 1.10 9.83 -8.27
CA ILE A 101 -0.23 9.55 -8.79
C ILE A 101 -0.62 8.08 -8.56
N PHE A 102 -1.92 7.84 -8.41
CA PHE A 102 -2.46 6.49 -8.38
C PHE A 102 -2.52 5.90 -9.79
N VAL A 103 -1.93 4.73 -9.97
CA VAL A 103 -2.13 3.88 -11.14
C VAL A 103 -3.45 3.12 -10.99
N PHE A 104 -3.73 2.63 -9.78
CA PHE A 104 -5.01 2.01 -9.41
C PHE A 104 -5.23 2.10 -7.90
N ASN A 105 -6.50 2.01 -7.50
CA ASN A 105 -6.94 1.96 -6.11
C ASN A 105 -8.16 1.02 -6.04
N GLU A 106 -7.93 -0.21 -5.63
CA GLU A 106 -8.93 -1.28 -5.65
C GLU A 106 -9.19 -1.80 -4.24
N SER A 107 -10.46 -2.06 -3.93
CA SER A 107 -10.87 -2.73 -2.69
C SER A 107 -11.70 -3.96 -3.01
N ILE A 108 -11.22 -5.12 -2.55
CA ILE A 108 -11.85 -6.42 -2.79
C ILE A 108 -12.47 -6.89 -1.48
N VAL A 109 -13.80 -6.95 -1.45
CA VAL A 109 -14.54 -7.51 -0.32
C VAL A 109 -14.49 -9.04 -0.40
N LEU A 110 -13.84 -9.66 0.57
CA LEU A 110 -13.62 -11.10 0.60
C LEU A 110 -14.72 -11.83 1.37
N SER A 111 -15.22 -11.21 2.44
CA SER A 111 -16.17 -11.81 3.37
C SER A 111 -16.90 -10.73 4.19
N LYS A 112 -18.16 -11.02 4.55
CA LYS A 112 -18.97 -10.21 5.46
C LYS A 112 -19.10 -10.95 6.79
N VAL A 113 -18.80 -10.25 7.88
CA VAL A 113 -18.77 -10.78 9.24
C VAL A 113 -19.68 -9.96 10.13
N GLU A 114 -20.60 -10.62 10.81
CA GLU A 114 -21.45 -10.00 11.83
C GLU A 114 -20.75 -10.10 13.19
N LEU A 115 -20.61 -8.96 13.86
CA LEU A 115 -20.02 -8.78 15.18
C LEU A 115 -20.87 -7.76 15.94
N GLN A 116 -21.46 -8.16 17.08
CA GLN A 116 -22.20 -7.25 17.97
C GLN A 116 -23.22 -6.38 17.21
N ASP A 117 -24.07 -7.02 16.40
CA ASP A 117 -25.10 -6.38 15.57
C ASP A 117 -24.59 -5.38 14.52
N LYS A 118 -23.28 -5.38 14.24
CA LYS A 118 -22.65 -4.62 13.15
C LYS A 118 -22.03 -5.55 12.13
N PHE A 119 -22.15 -5.16 10.87
CA PHE A 119 -21.46 -5.84 9.77
C PHE A 119 -20.08 -5.23 9.55
N VAL A 120 -19.06 -6.07 9.64
CA VAL A 120 -17.67 -5.75 9.35
C VAL A 120 -17.22 -6.59 8.16
N PHE A 121 -16.33 -6.05 7.34
CA PHE A 121 -15.89 -6.71 6.11
C PHE A 121 -14.43 -7.10 6.19
N ASP A 122 -14.15 -8.33 5.74
CA ASP A 122 -12.81 -8.74 5.37
C ASP A 122 -12.50 -8.18 3.99
N CYS A 123 -11.46 -7.36 3.89
CA CYS A 123 -11.09 -6.71 2.63
C CYS A 123 -9.62 -6.95 2.29
N LEU A 124 -9.32 -6.90 1.00
CA LEU A 124 -7.99 -6.67 0.47
C LEU A 124 -8.02 -5.33 -0.26
N ASN A 125 -7.30 -4.32 0.23
CA ASN A 125 -7.13 -3.07 -0.49
C ASN A 125 -5.78 -3.09 -1.20
N ILE A 126 -5.74 -2.55 -2.41
CA ILE A 126 -4.55 -2.55 -3.25
C ILE A 126 -4.43 -1.18 -3.90
N TYR A 127 -3.29 -0.53 -3.67
CA TYR A 127 -2.99 0.80 -4.18
C TYR A 127 -1.72 0.71 -5.00
N GLY A 128 -1.78 1.10 -6.26
CA GLY A 128 -0.63 1.25 -7.14
C GLY A 128 -0.27 2.73 -7.26
N PHE A 129 0.98 3.08 -7.03
CA PHE A 129 1.51 4.43 -7.12
C PHE A 129 2.64 4.49 -8.13
N THR A 130 2.74 5.61 -8.83
CA THR A 130 3.93 5.93 -9.63
C THR A 130 4.34 7.38 -9.40
N MET A 131 5.59 7.69 -9.75
CA MET A 131 6.12 9.05 -9.74
C MET A 131 5.82 9.68 -11.09
N ASN A 132 5.28 10.90 -11.10
CA ASN A 132 4.83 11.58 -12.32
C ASN A 132 5.98 11.78 -13.33
N SER A 133 7.21 11.97 -12.85
CA SER A 133 8.41 12.11 -13.70
C SER A 133 8.91 10.78 -14.29
N TYR A 134 8.42 9.63 -13.80
CA TYR A 134 8.92 8.28 -14.10
C TYR A 134 7.77 7.25 -14.17
N VAL A 135 6.68 7.62 -14.86
CA VAL A 135 5.43 6.83 -14.91
C VAL A 135 5.66 5.38 -15.34
N GLU A 136 6.52 5.18 -16.34
CA GLU A 136 6.83 3.85 -16.90
C GLU A 136 8.01 3.17 -16.19
N ASP A 137 8.72 3.87 -15.32
CA ASP A 137 9.99 3.45 -14.76
C ASP A 137 9.88 3.01 -13.29
N PHE A 138 8.82 3.44 -12.62
CA PHE A 138 8.60 3.22 -11.21
C PHE A 138 7.17 2.82 -10.91
N ILE A 139 7.01 1.77 -10.11
CA ILE A 139 5.76 1.49 -9.44
C ILE A 139 5.98 1.02 -8.01
N PHE A 140 5.16 1.54 -7.12
CA PHE A 140 5.03 1.06 -5.75
C PHE A 140 3.61 0.57 -5.51
N ILE A 141 3.46 -0.64 -4.98
CA ILE A 141 2.17 -1.26 -4.71
C ILE A 141 2.05 -1.49 -3.21
N LEU A 142 1.09 -0.83 -2.59
CA LEU A 142 0.66 -1.12 -1.23
C LEU A 142 -0.50 -2.10 -1.28
N THR A 143 -0.44 -3.13 -0.45
CA THR A 143 -1.53 -4.08 -0.27
C THR A 143 -1.87 -4.16 1.21
N GLU A 144 -3.13 -3.95 1.55
CA GLU A 144 -3.66 -3.99 2.92
C GLU A 144 -4.61 -5.15 3.09
N ARG A 145 -4.33 -6.01 4.07
CA ARG A 145 -5.24 -7.08 4.47
C ARG A 145 -6.02 -6.67 5.71
N HIS A 146 -7.32 -6.44 5.56
CA HIS A 146 -8.26 -6.24 6.66
C HIS A 146 -8.86 -7.59 7.06
N ASN A 147 -8.30 -8.23 8.09
CA ASN A 147 -8.73 -9.54 8.56
C ASN A 147 -9.52 -9.46 9.87
N ILE A 148 -10.71 -10.06 9.90
CA ILE A 148 -11.59 -10.15 11.06
C ILE A 148 -11.50 -11.53 11.69
N GLN A 149 -10.83 -11.61 12.83
CA GLN A 149 -10.72 -12.84 13.60
C GLN A 149 -11.91 -12.98 14.54
N LYS A 150 -12.97 -13.66 14.07
CA LYS A 150 -14.22 -13.86 14.82
C LYS A 150 -14.02 -14.41 16.23
N ARG A 151 -13.13 -15.41 16.39
CA ARG A 151 -12.85 -16.04 17.69
C ARG A 151 -12.27 -15.08 18.73
N LEU A 152 -11.55 -14.05 18.29
CA LEU A 152 -10.94 -13.05 19.16
C LEU A 152 -11.75 -11.74 19.21
N GLY A 153 -12.83 -11.63 18.44
CA GLY A 153 -13.56 -10.37 18.28
C GLY A 153 -12.68 -9.22 17.77
N LYS A 154 -11.62 -9.53 17.01
CA LYS A 154 -10.52 -8.61 16.72
C LYS A 154 -10.37 -8.36 15.22
N LYS A 155 -10.26 -7.09 14.84
CA LYS A 155 -9.84 -6.68 13.49
C LYS A 155 -8.32 -6.48 13.48
N ILE A 156 -7.67 -7.12 12.52
CA ILE A 156 -6.23 -7.03 12.31
C ILE A 156 -6.00 -6.48 10.90
N VAL A 157 -5.26 -5.38 10.81
CA VAL A 157 -4.84 -4.80 9.54
C VAL A 157 -3.33 -4.93 9.41
N ARG A 158 -2.88 -5.51 8.30
CA ARG A 158 -1.46 -5.62 7.95
C ARG A 158 -1.28 -5.15 6.53
N THR A 159 -0.25 -4.34 6.32
CA THR A 159 0.10 -3.82 5.00
C THR A 159 1.45 -4.35 4.57
N SER A 160 1.62 -4.59 3.28
CA SER A 160 2.89 -4.96 2.68
C SER A 160 3.07 -4.20 1.37
N GLY A 161 4.32 -3.98 1.01
CA GLY A 161 4.72 -3.17 -0.14
C GLY A 161 5.50 -3.97 -1.17
N LEU A 162 5.32 -3.65 -2.43
CA LEU A 162 6.11 -4.13 -3.56
C LEU A 162 6.56 -2.95 -4.39
N GLN A 163 7.85 -2.82 -4.63
CA GLN A 163 8.46 -1.81 -5.48
C GLN A 163 9.07 -2.48 -6.70
N ILE A 164 8.82 -1.93 -7.87
CA ILE A 164 9.47 -2.31 -9.12
C ILE A 164 9.96 -1.00 -9.74
N ALA A 165 11.26 -0.86 -9.92
CA ALA A 165 11.86 0.42 -10.28
C ALA A 165 13.13 0.24 -11.12
N THR A 166 13.37 1.16 -12.05
CA THR A 166 14.67 1.28 -12.73
C THR A 166 15.67 2.07 -11.88
N SER A 167 16.98 1.88 -12.11
CA SER A 167 18.01 2.63 -11.36
C SER A 167 17.81 4.16 -11.38
N PRO A 168 17.51 4.82 -12.53
CA PRO A 168 17.27 6.26 -12.56
C PRO A 168 16.11 6.71 -11.66
N SER A 169 15.01 5.95 -11.65
CA SER A 169 13.87 6.27 -10.78
C SER A 169 14.20 6.12 -9.29
N LEU A 170 15.12 5.22 -8.93
CA LEU A 170 15.59 5.06 -7.56
C LEU A 170 16.53 6.18 -7.12
N GLU A 171 17.36 6.69 -8.03
CA GLU A 171 18.19 7.87 -7.77
C GLU A 171 17.31 9.08 -7.46
N MET A 172 16.24 9.28 -8.25
CA MET A 172 15.27 10.34 -7.96
C MET A 172 14.55 10.15 -6.62
N LEU A 173 14.13 8.93 -6.30
CA LEU A 173 13.55 8.61 -4.98
C LEU A 173 14.53 8.95 -3.85
N ASP A 174 15.81 8.67 -4.04
CA ASP A 174 16.85 9.00 -3.07
C ASP A 174 17.02 10.51 -2.91
N ASP A 175 16.87 11.28 -3.99
CA ASP A 175 16.97 12.73 -3.92
C ASP A 175 15.76 13.36 -3.21
N TYR A 176 14.52 12.91 -3.49
CA TYR A 176 13.35 13.31 -2.69
C TYR A 176 13.50 12.96 -1.21
N HIS A 177 14.04 11.77 -0.92
CA HIS A 177 14.27 11.33 0.46
C HIS A 177 15.30 12.23 1.15
N LYS A 178 16.42 12.54 0.49
CA LYS A 178 17.43 13.47 1.03
C LYS A 178 16.85 14.86 1.24
N GLU A 179 16.12 15.43 0.28
CA GLU A 179 15.50 16.76 0.39
C GLU A 179 14.60 16.88 1.62
N ARG A 180 13.83 15.81 1.90
CA ARG A 180 12.97 15.73 3.09
C ARG A 180 13.78 15.79 4.38
N TRP A 181 14.93 15.10 4.43
CA TRP A 181 15.78 14.98 5.61
C TRP A 181 16.79 16.13 5.77
N SER A 182 17.22 16.77 4.68
CA SER A 182 18.11 17.93 4.70
C SER A 182 17.39 19.23 5.09
N GLY A 183 16.07 19.17 5.26
CA GLY A 183 15.25 20.31 5.65
C GLY A 183 15.04 21.24 4.46
N ARG A 184 13.84 21.17 3.86
CA ARG A 184 13.29 22.30 3.12
C ARG A 184 13.16 23.49 4.08
N SER A 185 14.16 24.37 4.09
CA SER A 185 14.16 25.62 4.84
C SER A 185 13.17 26.67 4.30
N ASP A 186 12.47 26.38 3.19
CA ASP A 186 11.67 27.37 2.45
C ASP A 186 10.15 27.10 2.44
N PHE A 187 9.62 26.25 3.31
CA PHE A 187 8.17 26.09 3.50
C PHE A 187 7.75 26.36 4.96
N THR A 188 7.94 27.60 5.40
CA THR A 188 7.10 28.18 6.45
C THR A 188 5.77 28.62 5.84
N ASP A 189 4.69 27.88 6.07
CA ASP A 189 3.60 28.37 6.93
C ASP A 189 2.33 27.49 6.94
N LYS A 190 1.86 27.27 8.18
CA LYS A 190 0.47 27.02 8.60
C LYS A 190 -0.17 25.67 8.24
N ILE A 191 0.21 24.64 9.00
CA ILE A 191 -0.83 23.81 9.62
C ILE A 191 -0.73 24.06 11.12
N ASP A 192 -1.66 24.87 11.60
CA ASP A 192 -1.96 25.10 13.01
C ASP A 192 -2.18 23.75 13.69
N ARG A 193 -1.18 23.28 14.45
CA ARG A 193 -1.22 21.98 15.14
C ARG A 193 -2.04 22.02 16.44
N ASP A 194 -2.75 23.11 16.71
CA ASP A 194 -3.47 23.30 17.98
C ASP A 194 -5.00 23.17 17.93
N LYS A 195 -5.57 22.56 16.88
CA LYS A 195 -6.95 22.02 16.96
C LYS A 195 -6.95 20.53 17.23
N THR A 196 -6.43 20.15 18.40
CA THR A 196 -6.87 18.91 19.04
C THR A 196 -8.34 19.11 19.40
N ILE A 197 -9.25 18.53 18.61
CA ILE A 197 -10.66 18.47 18.99
C ILE A 197 -10.72 17.70 20.32
N LYS A 198 -11.00 18.42 21.41
CA LYS A 198 -11.20 17.80 22.71
C LYS A 198 -12.65 17.33 22.74
N LEU A 199 -12.87 16.18 23.39
CA LEU A 199 -14.21 15.60 23.61
C LEU A 199 -15.15 16.46 24.48
N SER A 200 -14.74 17.68 24.84
CA SER A 200 -15.56 18.73 25.44
C SER A 200 -16.23 19.67 24.43
N ASP A 201 -15.88 19.58 23.15
CA ASP A 201 -16.38 20.49 22.09
C ASP A 201 -17.57 19.88 21.31
N VAL A 202 -18.20 18.87 21.89
CA VAL A 202 -19.45 18.28 21.39
C VAL A 202 -20.45 18.33 22.54
N ASP A 203 -21.13 19.47 22.65
CA ASP A 203 -22.46 19.60 23.25
C ASP A 203 -23.50 19.73 22.13
#